data_AF-A0A2D9T8G6-F1
#
_entry.id   AF-A0A2D9T8G6-F1
#
_cell.length_a   1.000
_cell.length_b   1.000
_cell.length_c   1.000
_cell.angle_alpha   90.00
_cell.angle_beta   90.00
_cell.angle_gamma   90.00
#
_symmetry.space_group_name_H-M   'P 1'
#
loop_
_entity.id
_entity.type
_entity.pdbx_description
1 polymer ?
#
loop_
_entity_poly.entity_id
_entity_poly.type
_entity_poly.pdbx_seq_one_letter_code
_entity_poly.pdbx_strand_id
1 'polypeptide(L)'
;MTTVTEAVKPLLDEEDESAIEDGDLARLCANPAVAQRFARMLTKAAREISPNRDWTPEDLRDVLETAVHGTGQETARVLEGRYFRKRLREQVNLADRYGDSFAVVVITMVKGVSEGVYSSVLDAVTERLRRTDMVFLYRRRFALVLPRMRPAALSPLIERVRELVAYGAGDEALERIDSLCYPTEELAENLDVLDWAEDRLRDIPLS
;
A
#
# COMPACT_ATOMS: atom_id res chain seq x y z
N MET A 1 33.61 -4.12 -34.23
CA MET A 1 33.65 -2.87 -33.47
C MET A 1 32.41 -2.81 -32.60
N THR A 2 32.54 -3.06 -31.31
CA THR A 2 31.47 -2.93 -30.32
C THR A 2 31.61 -1.54 -29.68
N THR A 3 30.64 -0.66 -29.92
CA THR A 3 30.56 0.64 -29.27
C THR A 3 30.23 0.43 -27.79
N VAL A 4 31.22 0.59 -26.93
CA VAL A 4 31.04 0.78 -25.50
C VAL A 4 30.49 2.19 -25.32
N THR A 5 29.18 2.33 -25.12
CA THR A 5 28.61 3.55 -24.53
C THR A 5 28.97 3.53 -23.05
N GLU A 6 30.15 4.07 -22.72
CA GLU A 6 30.44 4.50 -21.35
C GLU A 6 29.36 5.52 -20.97
N ALA A 7 28.41 5.09 -20.13
CA ALA A 7 27.48 5.99 -19.48
C ALA A 7 28.33 6.94 -18.62
N VAL A 8 28.49 8.17 -19.10
CA VAL A 8 29.11 9.27 -18.34
C VAL A 8 28.42 9.32 -16.99
N LYS A 9 29.15 8.99 -15.91
CA LYS A 9 28.64 9.19 -14.55
C LYS A 9 28.39 10.70 -14.43
N PRO A 10 27.15 11.15 -14.21
CA PRO A 10 26.91 12.56 -13.94
C PRO A 10 27.74 12.92 -12.70
N LEU A 11 28.67 13.87 -12.87
CA LEU A 11 29.40 14.47 -11.78
C LEU A 11 28.38 15.33 -11.02
N LEU A 12 28.02 14.87 -9.83
CA LEU A 12 27.18 15.61 -8.91
C LEU A 12 28.08 16.63 -8.21
N ASP A 13 27.56 17.84 -8.02
CA ASP A 13 28.27 18.89 -7.31
C ASP A 13 28.06 18.78 -5.78
N GLU A 14 28.74 19.63 -5.01
CA GLU A 14 28.64 19.63 -3.54
C GLU A 14 27.22 19.97 -3.05
N GLU A 15 26.41 20.67 -3.85
CA GLU A 15 25.01 20.97 -3.53
C GLU A 15 24.08 19.77 -3.75
N ASP A 16 24.36 18.95 -4.76
CA ASP A 16 23.67 17.69 -5.02
C ASP A 16 23.97 16.64 -3.92
N GLU A 17 25.18 16.66 -3.36
CA GLU A 17 25.56 15.79 -2.25
C GLU A 17 24.92 16.24 -0.92
N SER A 18 24.89 17.54 -0.64
CA SER A 18 24.20 18.07 0.56
C SER A 18 22.69 17.81 0.51
N ALA A 19 22.06 17.90 -0.67
CA ALA A 19 20.64 17.58 -0.83
C ALA A 19 20.30 16.11 -0.44
N ILE A 20 21.25 15.18 -0.65
CA ILE A 20 21.12 13.78 -0.25
C ILE A 20 21.26 13.61 1.26
N GLU A 21 22.23 14.29 1.88
CA GLU A 21 22.50 14.21 3.32
C GLU A 21 21.39 14.90 4.15
N ASP A 22 20.91 16.04 3.68
CA ASP A 22 19.90 16.86 4.35
C ASP A 22 18.46 16.38 4.08
N GLY A 23 18.27 15.46 3.12
CA GLY A 23 16.95 14.93 2.76
C GLY A 23 16.03 15.96 2.10
N ASP A 24 16.57 16.90 1.31
CA ASP A 24 15.78 17.92 0.61
C ASP A 24 14.97 17.29 -0.54
N LEU A 25 13.73 16.92 -0.23
CA LEU A 25 12.80 16.27 -1.15
C LEU A 25 12.54 17.08 -2.44
N ALA A 26 12.55 18.41 -2.38
CA ALA A 26 12.31 19.23 -3.55
C ALA A 26 13.50 19.16 -4.52
N ARG A 27 14.73 19.20 -3.99
CA ARG A 27 15.96 19.06 -4.78
C ARG A 27 16.19 17.62 -5.26
N LEU A 28 15.95 16.64 -4.39
CA LEU A 28 16.01 15.21 -4.73
C LEU A 28 15.10 14.87 -5.92
N CYS A 29 13.87 15.42 -5.96
CA CYS A 29 12.92 15.18 -7.05
C CYS A 29 13.17 16.04 -8.30
N ALA A 30 13.90 17.15 -8.18
CA ALA A 30 14.19 18.04 -9.31
C ALA A 30 15.32 17.51 -10.22
N ASN A 31 16.25 16.71 -9.69
CA ASN A 31 17.38 16.16 -10.42
C ASN A 31 17.33 14.62 -10.49
N PRO A 32 17.06 14.01 -11.66
CA PRO A 32 16.98 12.55 -11.81
C PRO A 32 18.26 11.80 -11.41
N ALA A 33 19.43 12.41 -11.59
CA ALA A 33 20.71 11.79 -11.23
C ALA A 33 20.87 11.69 -9.70
N VAL A 34 20.44 12.73 -8.98
CA VAL A 34 20.43 12.79 -7.51
C VAL A 34 19.43 11.78 -6.95
N ALA A 35 18.20 11.75 -7.49
CA ALA A 35 17.19 10.75 -7.12
C ALA A 35 17.70 9.31 -7.28
N GLN A 36 18.38 9.03 -8.40
CA GLN A 36 18.94 7.71 -8.67
C GLN A 36 20.07 7.35 -7.70
N ARG A 37 20.93 8.32 -7.34
CA ARG A 37 21.99 8.11 -6.34
C ARG A 37 21.40 7.85 -4.95
N PHE A 38 20.43 8.64 -4.53
CA PHE A 38 19.70 8.44 -3.28
C PHE A 38 19.06 7.05 -3.22
N ALA A 39 18.33 6.63 -4.26
CA ALA A 39 17.71 5.31 -4.33
C ALA A 39 18.73 4.16 -4.26
N ARG A 40 19.91 4.31 -4.89
CA ARG A 40 21.00 3.33 -4.82
C ARG A 40 21.60 3.24 -3.41
N MET A 41 21.81 4.37 -2.75
CA MET A 41 22.30 4.42 -1.37
C MET A 41 21.30 3.74 -0.43
N LEU A 42 20.02 4.04 -0.60
CA LEU A 42 18.95 3.45 0.20
C LEU A 42 18.86 1.93 0.02
N THR A 43 18.93 1.47 -1.23
CA THR A 43 18.93 0.03 -1.56
C THR A 43 20.16 -0.67 -0.98
N LYS A 44 21.33 -0.04 -1.04
CA LYS A 44 22.57 -0.59 -0.48
C LYS A 44 22.46 -0.74 1.05
N ALA A 45 22.02 0.32 1.75
CA ALA A 45 21.83 0.29 3.19
C ALA A 45 20.81 -0.80 3.61
N ALA A 46 19.71 -0.93 2.88
CA ALA A 46 18.70 -1.96 3.14
C ALA A 46 19.26 -3.39 3.00
N ARG A 47 20.09 -3.64 1.98
CA ARG A 47 20.78 -4.92 1.79
C ARG A 47 21.85 -5.20 2.84
N GLU A 48 22.52 -4.18 3.37
CA GLU A 48 23.47 -4.34 4.47
C GLU A 48 22.78 -4.72 5.78
N ILE A 49 21.59 -4.16 6.04
CA ILE A 49 20.80 -4.46 7.23
C ILE A 49 20.14 -5.85 7.14
N SER A 50 19.60 -6.21 5.98
CA SER A 50 18.97 -7.51 5.75
C SER A 50 19.33 -8.07 4.36
N PRO A 51 20.44 -8.82 4.25
CA PRO A 51 20.99 -9.25 2.97
C PRO A 51 20.17 -10.31 2.23
N ASN A 52 19.30 -11.03 2.95
CA ASN A 52 18.49 -12.12 2.40
C ASN A 52 17.02 -11.71 2.15
N ARG A 53 16.67 -10.44 2.36
CA ARG A 53 15.31 -9.92 2.13
C ARG A 53 15.23 -9.31 0.73
N ASP A 54 14.21 -9.70 -0.03
CA ASP A 54 13.83 -8.99 -1.26
C ASP A 54 13.12 -7.68 -0.89
N TRP A 55 13.82 -6.57 -1.10
CA TRP A 55 13.31 -5.24 -0.81
C TRP A 55 12.53 -4.67 -2.00
N THR A 56 11.25 -4.34 -1.78
CA THR A 56 10.45 -3.58 -2.75
C THR A 56 10.62 -2.07 -2.54
N PRO A 57 10.37 -1.23 -3.57
CA PRO A 57 10.33 0.23 -3.39
C PRO A 57 9.37 0.68 -2.28
N GLU A 58 8.27 -0.05 -2.10
CA GLU A 58 7.28 0.18 -1.04
C GLU A 58 7.86 -0.14 0.35
N ASP A 59 8.56 -1.26 0.53
CA ASP A 59 9.22 -1.57 1.81
C ASP A 59 10.22 -0.49 2.21
N LEU A 60 10.99 0.01 1.23
CA LEU A 60 11.97 1.06 1.44
C LEU A 60 11.32 2.40 1.81
N ARG A 61 10.18 2.71 1.18
CA ARG A 61 9.35 3.85 1.55
C ARG A 61 8.81 3.71 2.96
N ASP A 62 8.28 2.55 3.34
CA ASP A 62 7.68 2.31 4.66
C ASP A 62 8.73 2.41 5.78
N VAL A 63 9.95 1.92 5.54
CA VAL A 63 11.11 2.09 6.44
C VAL A 63 11.48 3.57 6.59
N LEU A 64 11.54 4.30 5.47
CA LEU A 64 11.81 5.75 5.49
C LEU A 64 10.72 6.53 6.23
N GLU A 65 9.45 6.20 5.98
CA GLU A 65 8.30 6.84 6.62
C GLU A 65 8.36 6.62 8.15
N THR A 66 8.71 5.40 8.57
CA THR A 66 8.93 5.05 9.99
C THR A 66 10.11 5.81 10.60
N ALA A 67 11.22 5.97 9.86
CA ALA A 67 12.41 6.66 10.35
C ALA A 67 12.20 8.18 10.47
N VAL A 68 11.45 8.78 9.54
CA VAL A 68 11.18 10.23 9.49
C VAL A 68 10.10 10.64 10.51
N HIS A 69 9.05 9.84 10.65
CA HIS A 69 7.92 10.18 11.53
C HIS A 69 8.02 9.56 12.94
N GLY A 70 9.01 8.68 13.17
CA GLY A 70 9.20 7.95 14.42
C GLY A 70 8.19 6.81 14.61
N THR A 71 8.34 6.06 15.71
CA THR A 71 7.42 4.98 16.13
C THR A 71 6.07 5.46 16.66
N GLY A 72 5.76 6.76 16.50
CA GLY A 72 4.46 7.31 16.86
C GLY A 72 3.41 6.76 15.89
N GLN A 73 2.61 5.81 16.37
CA GLN A 73 1.44 5.25 15.71
C GLN A 73 0.52 6.35 15.13
N GLU A 74 0.79 6.77 13.89
CA GLU A 74 -0.24 7.32 13.00
C GLU A 74 -0.71 6.17 12.11
N THR A 75 -1.26 5.13 12.75
CA THR A 75 -1.86 3.98 12.07
C THR A 75 -2.96 4.43 11.11
N ALA A 76 -3.25 3.60 10.11
CA ALA A 76 -4.32 3.87 9.16
C ALA A 76 -5.63 4.22 9.89
N ARG A 77 -6.41 5.14 9.31
CA ARG A 77 -7.63 5.63 9.93
C ARG A 77 -8.68 4.53 9.95
N VAL A 78 -8.97 4.00 11.13
CA VAL A 78 -10.10 3.09 11.35
C VAL A 78 -11.39 3.91 11.44
N LEU A 79 -12.32 3.64 10.55
CA LEU A 79 -13.57 4.37 10.34
C LEU A 79 -14.77 3.42 10.43
N GLU A 80 -15.91 3.95 10.84
CA GLU A 80 -17.17 3.22 10.77
C GLU A 80 -17.57 2.94 9.32
N GLY A 81 -18.12 1.75 9.04
CA GLY A 81 -18.59 1.35 7.71
C GLY A 81 -19.59 2.32 7.07
N ARG A 82 -20.36 3.09 7.85
CA ARG A 82 -21.28 4.11 7.32
C ARG A 82 -20.61 5.20 6.48
N TYR A 83 -19.31 5.45 6.69
CA TYR A 83 -18.55 6.44 5.94
C TYR A 83 -17.90 5.89 4.67
N PHE A 84 -17.92 4.57 4.47
CA PHE A 84 -17.25 3.89 3.36
C PHE A 84 -17.67 4.43 2.00
N ARG A 85 -18.97 4.41 1.70
CA ARG A 85 -19.52 4.85 0.40
C ARG A 85 -19.12 6.29 0.07
N LYS A 86 -19.13 7.18 1.06
CA LYS A 86 -18.72 8.58 0.89
C LYS A 86 -17.23 8.68 0.54
N ARG A 87 -16.36 8.02 1.32
CA ARG A 87 -14.90 8.06 1.12
C ARG A 87 -14.46 7.41 -0.17
N LEU A 88 -15.08 6.28 -0.54
CA LEU A 88 -14.80 5.61 -1.79
C LEU A 88 -15.18 6.51 -2.98
N ARG A 89 -16.34 7.17 -2.94
CA ARG A 89 -16.74 8.15 -3.97
C ARG A 89 -15.78 9.33 -4.07
N GLU A 90 -15.24 9.80 -2.95
CA GLU A 90 -14.21 10.84 -2.96
C GLU A 90 -12.94 10.37 -3.70
N GLN A 91 -12.52 9.11 -3.52
CA GLN A 91 -11.37 8.56 -4.25
C GLN A 91 -11.65 8.38 -5.75
N VAL A 92 -12.84 7.90 -6.13
CA VAL A 92 -13.27 7.84 -7.55
C VAL A 92 -13.17 9.22 -8.20
N ASN A 93 -13.73 10.26 -7.56
CA ASN A 93 -13.66 11.62 -8.08
C ASN A 93 -12.23 12.14 -8.22
N LEU A 94 -11.31 11.75 -7.32
CA LEU A 94 -9.90 12.14 -7.39
C LEU A 94 -9.19 11.43 -8.55
N ALA A 95 -9.45 10.13 -8.72
CA ALA A 95 -8.92 9.35 -9.82
C ALA A 95 -9.40 9.88 -11.17
N ASP A 96 -10.69 10.21 -11.30
CA ASP A 96 -11.27 10.74 -12.55
C ASP A 96 -10.73 12.12 -12.91
N ARG A 97 -10.50 12.99 -11.90
CA ARG A 97 -10.03 14.36 -12.12
C ARG A 97 -8.53 14.47 -12.32
N TYR A 98 -7.75 13.66 -11.61
CA TYR A 98 -6.30 13.83 -11.50
C TYR A 98 -5.50 12.61 -11.99
N GLY A 99 -6.14 11.49 -12.30
CA GLY A 99 -5.46 10.24 -12.66
C GLY A 99 -4.80 9.52 -11.48
N ASP A 100 -5.10 9.94 -10.23
CA ASP A 100 -4.57 9.31 -9.02
C ASP A 100 -5.23 7.93 -8.84
N SER A 101 -4.48 6.84 -9.10
CA SER A 101 -5.00 5.49 -8.91
C SER A 101 -5.21 5.15 -7.43
N PHE A 102 -6.16 4.28 -7.11
CA PHE A 102 -6.33 3.73 -5.76
C PHE A 102 -6.72 2.26 -5.83
N ALA A 103 -6.62 1.58 -4.69
CA ALA A 103 -7.12 0.22 -4.56
C ALA A 103 -8.20 0.12 -3.46
N VAL A 104 -9.13 -0.80 -3.67
CA VAL A 104 -10.09 -1.25 -2.66
C VAL A 104 -9.81 -2.71 -2.38
N VAL A 105 -9.73 -3.07 -1.10
CA VAL A 105 -9.57 -4.46 -0.67
C VAL A 105 -10.66 -4.77 0.33
N VAL A 106 -11.36 -5.89 0.17
CA VAL A 106 -12.37 -6.38 1.12
C VAL A 106 -11.89 -7.71 1.68
N ILE A 107 -11.63 -7.73 2.98
CA ILE A 107 -11.17 -8.92 3.69
C ILE A 107 -12.36 -9.49 4.45
N THR A 108 -12.68 -10.76 4.22
CA THR A 108 -13.78 -11.47 4.86
C THR A 108 -13.24 -12.58 5.74
N MET A 109 -13.62 -12.59 7.01
CA MET A 109 -13.24 -13.60 8.00
C MET A 109 -14.29 -14.71 8.08
N VAL A 110 -13.84 -15.93 8.38
CA VAL A 110 -14.73 -17.09 8.52
C VAL A 110 -15.77 -16.89 9.62
N LYS A 111 -16.92 -17.54 9.50
CA LYS A 111 -18.02 -17.45 10.47
C LYS A 111 -17.61 -18.14 11.77
N GLY A 112 -17.78 -17.45 12.90
CA GLY A 112 -17.44 -18.01 14.21
C GLY A 112 -16.00 -17.75 14.64
N VAL A 113 -15.23 -16.97 13.87
CA VAL A 113 -13.96 -16.40 14.35
C VAL A 113 -14.21 -15.61 15.63
N SER A 114 -13.38 -15.85 16.65
CA SER A 114 -13.50 -15.15 17.93
C SER A 114 -13.15 -13.67 17.77
N GLU A 115 -13.74 -12.83 18.63
CA GLU A 115 -13.51 -11.38 18.59
C GLU A 115 -12.03 -11.02 18.75
N GLY A 116 -11.30 -11.76 19.61
CA GLY A 116 -9.86 -11.55 19.80
C GLY A 116 -9.01 -11.89 18.58
N VAL A 117 -9.40 -12.90 17.79
CA VAL A 117 -8.73 -13.22 16.52
C VAL A 117 -9.04 -12.16 15.47
N TYR A 118 -10.30 -11.71 15.39
CA TYR A 118 -10.69 -10.62 14.51
C TYR A 118 -9.92 -9.32 14.81
N SER A 119 -9.82 -8.93 16.09
CA SER A 119 -9.08 -7.73 16.49
C SER A 119 -7.59 -7.89 16.23
N SER A 120 -7.00 -9.04 16.52
CA SER A 120 -5.57 -9.27 16.27
C SER A 120 -5.20 -9.20 14.79
N VAL A 121 -6.06 -9.75 13.91
CA VAL A 121 -5.87 -9.64 12.46
C VAL A 121 -6.01 -8.18 12.00
N LEU A 122 -7.02 -7.47 12.49
CA LEU A 122 -7.22 -6.06 12.18
C LEU A 122 -6.01 -5.22 12.59
N ASP A 123 -5.50 -5.41 13.80
CA ASP A 123 -4.32 -4.70 14.31
C ASP A 123 -3.10 -5.00 13.43
N ALA A 124 -2.83 -6.29 13.15
CA ALA A 124 -1.71 -6.69 12.30
C ALA A 124 -1.77 -6.10 10.89
N VAL A 125 -2.97 -5.97 10.32
CA VAL A 125 -3.16 -5.31 9.02
C VAL A 125 -2.95 -3.80 9.15
N THR A 126 -3.62 -3.14 10.10
CA THR A 126 -3.59 -1.68 10.25
C THR A 126 -2.20 -1.11 10.58
N GLU A 127 -1.37 -1.86 11.30
CA GLU A 127 0.02 -1.47 11.62
C GLU A 127 0.93 -1.38 10.39
N ARG A 128 0.55 -2.01 9.27
CA ARG A 128 1.33 -2.04 8.02
C ARG A 128 0.77 -1.13 6.94
N LEU A 129 -0.31 -0.42 7.26
CA LEU A 129 -0.95 0.52 6.37
C LEU A 129 -0.42 1.94 6.62
N ARG A 130 -0.42 2.75 5.56
CA ARG A 130 0.01 4.14 5.62
C ARG A 130 -1.03 4.96 6.36
N ARG A 131 -0.63 6.12 6.86
CA ARG A 131 -1.56 7.09 7.47
C ARG A 131 -2.71 7.50 6.55
N THR A 132 -2.46 7.55 5.25
CA THR A 132 -3.44 7.94 4.23
C THR A 132 -4.42 6.82 3.87
N ASP A 133 -4.08 5.58 4.20
CA ASP A 133 -4.96 4.45 4.01
C ASP A 133 -6.12 4.50 5.01
N MET A 134 -7.25 3.96 4.59
CA MET A 134 -8.48 3.98 5.36
C MET A 134 -9.00 2.56 5.56
N VAL A 135 -9.37 2.22 6.79
CA VAL A 135 -9.92 0.92 7.16
C VAL A 135 -11.35 1.11 7.63
N PHE A 136 -12.28 0.35 7.08
CA PHE A 136 -13.70 0.44 7.39
C PHE A 136 -14.19 -0.87 7.99
N LEU A 137 -14.73 -0.79 9.20
CA LEU A 137 -15.15 -1.97 9.94
C LEU A 137 -16.59 -2.39 9.62
N TYR A 138 -16.77 -3.69 9.44
CA TYR A 138 -18.04 -4.39 9.36
C TYR A 138 -17.98 -5.64 10.26
N ARG A 139 -19.12 -6.30 10.49
CA ARG A 139 -19.23 -7.39 11.48
C ARG A 139 -18.18 -8.51 11.33
N ARG A 140 -17.97 -9.00 10.10
CA ARG A 140 -17.04 -10.10 9.77
C ARG A 140 -16.06 -9.72 8.67
N ARG A 141 -16.02 -8.43 8.35
CA ARG A 141 -15.34 -7.91 7.17
C ARG A 141 -14.73 -6.58 7.52
N PHE A 142 -13.65 -6.26 6.84
CA PHE A 142 -13.16 -4.89 6.82
C PHE A 142 -12.73 -4.55 5.40
N ALA A 143 -13.05 -3.32 5.01
CA ALA A 143 -12.64 -2.78 3.73
C ALA A 143 -11.44 -1.86 3.92
N LEU A 144 -10.46 -1.97 3.04
CA LEU A 144 -9.34 -1.08 2.93
C LEU A 144 -9.54 -0.22 1.69
N VAL A 145 -9.34 1.09 1.83
CA VAL A 145 -9.19 2.00 0.70
C VAL A 145 -7.78 2.54 0.75
N LEU A 146 -7.03 2.30 -0.33
CA LEU A 146 -5.59 2.52 -0.42
C LEU A 146 -5.31 3.56 -1.51
N PRO A 147 -5.27 4.87 -1.17
CA PRO A 147 -5.00 5.93 -2.13
C PRO A 147 -3.60 5.79 -2.75
N ARG A 148 -3.47 6.19 -4.02
CA ARG A 148 -2.19 6.19 -4.76
C ARG A 148 -1.53 4.82 -4.80
N MET A 149 -2.34 3.76 -4.82
CA MET A 149 -1.88 2.39 -4.92
C MET A 149 -1.63 2.05 -6.39
N ARG A 150 -0.45 1.49 -6.67
CA ARG A 150 -0.09 0.99 -8.01
C ARG A 150 -0.60 -0.44 -8.18
N PRO A 151 -1.16 -0.83 -9.34
CA PRO A 151 -1.66 -2.18 -9.57
C PRO A 151 -0.63 -3.29 -9.27
N ALA A 152 0.62 -3.08 -9.68
CA ALA A 152 1.71 -4.04 -9.45
C ALA A 152 2.03 -4.29 -7.96
N ALA A 153 1.72 -3.34 -7.07
CA ALA A 153 1.97 -3.45 -5.63
C ALA A 153 0.80 -4.08 -4.86
N LEU A 154 -0.37 -4.24 -5.49
CA LEU A 154 -1.56 -4.76 -4.83
C LEU A 154 -1.44 -6.26 -4.51
N SER A 155 -1.03 -7.09 -5.47
CA SER A 155 -0.89 -8.54 -5.23
C SER A 155 0.11 -8.87 -4.13
N PRO A 156 1.33 -8.27 -4.09
CA PRO A 156 2.24 -8.46 -2.96
C PRO A 156 1.65 -8.03 -1.60
N LEU A 157 0.86 -6.96 -1.55
CA LEU A 157 0.18 -6.56 -0.31
C LEU A 157 -0.83 -7.63 0.14
N ILE A 158 -1.62 -8.16 -0.80
CA ILE A 158 -2.62 -9.19 -0.49
C ILE A 158 -1.97 -10.45 0.03
N GLU A 159 -0.89 -10.92 -0.60
CA GLU A 159 -0.16 -12.10 -0.13
C GLU A 159 0.43 -11.87 1.27
N ARG A 160 1.01 -10.70 1.55
CA ARG A 160 1.47 -10.37 2.91
C ARG A 160 0.32 -10.40 3.92
N VAL A 161 -0.86 -9.89 3.57
CA VAL A 161 -2.05 -9.97 4.45
C VAL A 161 -2.44 -11.42 4.70
N ARG A 162 -2.43 -12.28 3.68
CA ARG A 162 -2.72 -13.71 3.84
C ARG A 162 -1.73 -14.37 4.80
N GLU A 163 -0.44 -14.16 4.58
CA GLU A 163 0.62 -14.69 5.45
C GLU A 163 0.45 -14.23 6.90
N LEU A 164 0.13 -12.95 7.13
CA LEU A 164 -0.08 -12.43 8.49
C LEU A 164 -1.27 -13.08 9.19
N VAL A 165 -2.37 -13.27 8.47
CA VAL A 165 -3.53 -13.98 9.01
C VAL A 165 -3.18 -15.45 9.30
N ALA A 166 -2.47 -16.10 8.39
CA ALA A 166 -2.00 -17.48 8.58
C ALA A 166 -1.14 -17.63 9.85
N TYR A 167 -0.17 -16.73 10.06
CA TYR A 167 0.72 -16.77 11.22
C TYR A 167 0.00 -16.45 12.54
N GLY A 168 -0.90 -15.47 12.55
CA GLY A 168 -1.55 -15.00 13.79
C GLY A 168 -2.80 -15.79 14.18
N ALA A 169 -3.60 -16.19 13.19
CA ALA A 169 -4.95 -16.72 13.37
C ALA A 169 -5.14 -18.12 12.78
N GLY A 170 -4.16 -18.63 12.02
CA GLY A 170 -4.27 -19.84 11.23
C GLY A 170 -4.90 -19.60 9.86
N ASP A 171 -4.55 -20.45 8.89
CA ASP A 171 -5.03 -20.36 7.50
C ASP A 171 -6.57 -20.40 7.39
N GLU A 172 -7.24 -21.05 8.35
CA GLU A 172 -8.69 -21.22 8.38
C GLU A 172 -9.46 -19.97 8.85
N ALA A 173 -8.79 -18.93 9.35
CA ALA A 173 -9.47 -17.72 9.84
C ALA A 173 -9.97 -16.82 8.70
N LEU A 174 -9.36 -16.91 7.52
CA LEU A 174 -9.63 -16.08 6.35
C LEU A 174 -10.59 -16.79 5.38
N GLU A 175 -11.74 -16.18 5.09
CA GLU A 175 -12.70 -16.73 4.13
C GLU A 175 -12.33 -16.32 2.70
N ARG A 176 -12.16 -15.02 2.45
CA ARG A 176 -11.67 -14.49 1.17
C ARG A 176 -11.07 -13.10 1.29
N ILE A 177 -10.25 -12.74 0.31
CA ILE A 177 -9.81 -11.37 0.06
C ILE A 177 -10.19 -11.04 -1.37
N ASP A 178 -11.03 -10.02 -1.53
CA ASP A 178 -11.37 -9.45 -2.84
C ASP A 178 -10.66 -8.11 -2.99
N SER A 179 -10.20 -7.79 -4.20
CA SER A 179 -9.50 -6.54 -4.44
C SER A 179 -9.75 -5.97 -5.83
N LEU A 180 -9.67 -4.65 -5.94
CA LEU A 180 -9.86 -3.91 -7.18
C LEU A 180 -8.91 -2.70 -7.20
N CYS A 181 -8.30 -2.41 -8.34
CA CYS A 181 -7.63 -1.14 -8.60
C CYS A 181 -8.50 -0.27 -9.50
N TYR A 182 -8.50 1.04 -9.26
CA TYR A 182 -9.17 2.02 -10.10
C TYR A 182 -8.22 3.18 -10.43
N PRO A 183 -8.20 3.69 -11.68
CA PRO A 183 -8.89 3.11 -12.83
C PRO A 183 -8.22 1.79 -13.29
N THR A 184 -9.00 0.88 -13.86
CA THR A 184 -8.49 -0.30 -14.59
C THR A 184 -9.26 -0.44 -15.91
N GLU A 185 -8.61 -0.93 -16.95
CA GLU A 185 -9.23 -1.14 -18.27
C GLU A 185 -10.44 -2.08 -18.20
N GLU A 186 -10.45 -3.02 -17.25
CA GLU A 186 -11.54 -3.99 -17.05
C GLU A 186 -12.83 -3.37 -16.49
N LEU A 187 -12.78 -2.17 -15.90
CA LEU A 187 -13.95 -1.46 -15.36
C LEU A 187 -14.56 -0.48 -16.36
N ALA A 188 -13.96 -0.31 -17.54
CA ALA A 188 -14.26 0.77 -18.47
C ALA A 188 -15.68 0.76 -19.06
N GLU A 189 -16.46 -0.31 -18.90
CA GLU A 189 -17.74 -0.42 -19.61
C GLU A 189 -19.02 -0.56 -18.77
N ASN A 190 -19.05 -1.09 -17.54
CA ASN A 190 -20.34 -1.26 -16.82
C ASN A 190 -20.30 -1.50 -15.29
N LEU A 191 -19.15 -1.38 -14.62
CA LEU A 191 -19.04 -1.68 -13.18
C LEU A 191 -18.68 -0.43 -12.38
N ASP A 192 -19.65 0.06 -11.58
CA ASP A 192 -19.38 1.08 -10.57
C ASP A 192 -18.54 0.44 -9.44
N VAL A 193 -17.35 1.00 -9.18
CA VAL A 193 -16.46 0.59 -8.07
C VAL A 193 -17.22 0.55 -6.75
N LEU A 194 -18.17 1.46 -6.56
CA LEU A 194 -19.02 1.50 -5.38
C LEU A 194 -19.90 0.25 -5.28
N ASP A 195 -20.54 -0.15 -6.37
CA ASP A 195 -21.44 -1.30 -6.40
C ASP A 195 -20.65 -2.60 -6.21
N TRP A 196 -19.49 -2.73 -6.87
CA TRP A 196 -18.57 -3.85 -6.64
C TRP A 196 -18.21 -3.99 -5.16
N ALA A 197 -17.78 -2.90 -4.53
CA ALA A 197 -17.33 -2.93 -3.15
C ALA A 197 -18.49 -3.23 -2.19
N GLU A 198 -19.67 -2.67 -2.44
CA GLU A 198 -20.86 -2.96 -1.64
C GLU A 198 -21.28 -4.41 -1.76
N ASP A 199 -21.25 -5.01 -2.95
CA ASP A 199 -21.60 -6.41 -3.14
C ASP A 199 -20.64 -7.35 -2.40
N ARG A 200 -19.35 -7.00 -2.29
CA ARG A 200 -18.40 -7.79 -1.48
C ARG A 200 -18.60 -7.61 0.03
N LEU A 201 -19.16 -6.48 0.44
CA LEU A 201 -19.47 -6.18 1.84
C LEU A 201 -20.84 -6.74 2.28
N ARG A 202 -21.77 -6.95 1.35
CA ARG A 202 -23.07 -7.56 1.62
C ARG A 202 -22.90 -8.99 2.14
N ASP A 203 -23.71 -9.30 3.15
CA ASP A 203 -23.76 -10.63 3.78
C ASP A 203 -24.62 -11.57 2.91
N ILE A 204 -24.16 -11.84 1.68
CA ILE A 204 -24.81 -12.84 0.83
C ILE A 204 -24.25 -14.20 1.25
N PRO A 205 -25.07 -15.13 1.77
CA PRO A 205 -24.61 -16.48 2.03
C PRO A 205 -24.17 -17.09 0.69
N LEU A 206 -22.90 -17.51 0.61
CA LEU A 206 -22.45 -18.39 -0.46
C LEU A 206 -23.23 -19.69 -0.29
N SER A 207 -24.15 -19.94 -1.24
CA SER A 207 -24.97 -21.13 -1.35
C SER A 207 -24.14 -22.37 -1.58
#